data_AF-A0A3D3B6U2-F1
#
_entry.id   AF-A0A3D3B6U2-F1
#
_cell.length_a   1.000
_cell.length_b   1.000
_cell.length_c   1.000
_cell.angle_alpha   90.00
_cell.angle_beta   90.00
_cell.angle_gamma   90.00
#
_symmetry.space_group_name_H-M   'P 1'
#
loop_
_entity.id
_entity.type
_entity.pdbx_description
1 polymer ?
#
loop_
_entity_poly.entity_id
_entity_poly.type
_entity_poly.pdbx_seq_one_letter_code
_entity_poly.pdbx_strand_id
1 'polypeptide(L)'
;MAEQEISYDAIVRAEIAVEILNQARAIVTARVYQLEETDPEAAEALRLRRRDLIAVQQNVTVLDRDTIENLIALWGPRVKDEARFWAEF
;
A
#
# COMPACT_ATOMS: atom_id res chain seq x y z
N MET A 1 -22.60 26.47 3.42
CA MET A 1 -21.73 25.35 3.01
C MET A 1 -21.86 24.33 4.12
N ALA A 2 -22.45 23.16 3.85
CA ALA A 2 -22.52 22.11 4.86
C ALA A 2 -21.13 21.45 4.90
N GLU A 3 -20.42 21.59 6.01
CA GLU A 3 -19.29 20.71 6.30
C GLU A 3 -19.86 19.29 6.37
N GLN A 4 -19.37 18.43 5.48
CA GLN A 4 -19.75 17.03 5.47
C GLN A 4 -19.11 16.40 6.70
N GLU A 5 -19.91 15.97 7.67
CA GLU A 5 -19.41 15.35 8.90
C GLU A 5 -18.72 14.03 8.55
N ILE A 6 -17.39 13.99 8.71
CA ILE A 6 -16.59 12.79 8.47
C ILE A 6 -16.88 11.81 9.61
N SER A 7 -17.41 10.64 9.28
CA SER A 7 -17.71 9.62 10.28
C SER A 7 -16.43 8.97 10.81
N TYR A 8 -16.47 8.52 12.07
CA TYR A 8 -15.36 7.76 12.66
C TYR A 8 -15.03 6.49 11.84
N ASP A 9 -16.05 5.81 11.30
CA ASP A 9 -15.87 4.65 10.41
C ASP A 9 -15.07 5.01 9.14
N ALA A 10 -15.32 6.18 8.54
CA ALA A 10 -14.57 6.63 7.37
C ALA A 10 -13.08 6.88 7.68
N ILE A 11 -12.79 7.43 8.86
CA ILE A 11 -11.40 7.61 9.35
C ILE A 11 -10.73 6.25 9.52
N VAL A 12 -11.38 5.32 10.24
CA VAL A 12 -10.83 3.99 10.50
C VAL A 12 -10.56 3.22 9.19
N ARG A 13 -11.46 3.30 8.21
CA ARG A 13 -11.26 2.67 6.90
C ARG A 13 -10.05 3.25 6.17
N ALA A 14 -9.87 4.58 6.18
CA ALA A 14 -8.70 5.21 5.59
C ALA A 14 -7.40 4.76 6.27
N GLU A 15 -7.39 4.69 7.61
CA GLU A 15 -6.25 4.20 8.37
C GLU A 15 -5.91 2.74 8.05
N ILE A 16 -6.92 1.87 7.91
CA ILE A 16 -6.73 0.47 7.47
C ILE A 16 -6.08 0.41 6.08
N ALA A 17 -6.56 1.20 5.12
CA ALA A 17 -5.98 1.23 3.77
C ALA A 17 -4.51 1.71 3.80
N VAL A 18 -4.22 2.75 4.58
CA VAL A 18 -2.85 3.25 4.77
C VAL A 18 -1.95 2.17 5.39
N GLU A 19 -2.44 1.47 6.41
CA GLU A 19 -1.67 0.41 7.07
C GLU A 19 -1.38 -0.77 6.12
N ILE A 20 -2.34 -1.17 5.29
CA ILE A 20 -2.13 -2.18 4.24
C ILE A 20 -1.03 -1.74 3.26
N LEU A 21 -1.02 -0.48 2.84
CA LEU A 21 0.04 0.05 1.97
C LEU A 21 1.40 0.11 2.67
N ASN A 22 1.43 0.41 3.97
CA ASN A 22 2.67 0.35 4.77
C ASN A 22 3.22 -1.08 4.83
N GLN A 23 2.37 -2.09 5.03
CA GLN A 23 2.77 -3.50 5.03
C GLN A 23 3.32 -3.93 3.66
N ALA A 24 2.65 -3.55 2.57
CA ALA A 24 3.17 -3.78 1.22
C ALA A 24 4.57 -3.16 1.04
N ARG A 25 4.77 -1.91 1.48
CA ARG A 25 6.09 -1.24 1.43
C ARG A 25 7.15 -1.93 2.28
N ALA A 26 6.77 -2.51 3.41
CA ALA A 26 7.68 -3.26 4.27
C ALA A 26 8.15 -4.55 3.58
N ILE A 27 7.23 -5.32 2.98
CA ILE A 27 7.54 -6.52 2.18
C ILE A 27 8.54 -6.18 1.07
N VAL A 28 8.27 -5.10 0.31
CA VAL A 28 9.15 -4.65 -0.77
C VAL A 28 10.53 -4.23 -0.25
N THR A 29 10.57 -3.51 0.86
CA THR A 29 11.83 -3.06 1.47
C THR A 29 12.68 -4.24 1.93
N ALA A 30 12.07 -5.28 2.52
CA ALA A 30 12.78 -6.49 2.91
C ALA A 30 13.42 -7.18 1.69
N ARG A 31 12.70 -7.26 0.56
CA ARG A 31 13.24 -7.84 -0.67
C ARG A 31 14.34 -7.00 -1.31
N VAL A 32 14.23 -5.67 -1.26
CA VAL A 32 15.31 -4.78 -1.73
C VAL A 32 16.61 -5.10 -0.99
N TYR A 33 16.58 -5.22 0.35
CA TYR A 33 17.78 -5.55 1.12
C TYR A 33 18.34 -6.93 0.78
N GLN A 34 17.50 -7.91 0.45
CA GLN A 34 17.97 -9.23 0.02
C GLN A 34 18.68 -9.19 -1.35
N LEU A 35 18.27 -8.28 -2.24
CA LEU A 35 18.79 -8.18 -3.61
C LEU A 35 19.94 -7.18 -3.75
N GLU A 36 20.10 -6.25 -2.82
CA GLU A 36 21.02 -5.10 -2.97
C GLU A 36 22.47 -5.49 -3.32
N GLU A 37 22.97 -6.61 -2.79
CA GLU A 37 24.33 -7.11 -3.07
C GLU A 37 24.40 -8.09 -4.25
N THR A 38 23.30 -8.77 -4.58
CA THR A 38 23.29 -9.91 -5.52
C THR A 38 22.69 -9.56 -6.88
N ASP A 39 21.70 -8.68 -6.90
CA ASP A 39 21.03 -8.15 -8.08
C ASP A 39 20.62 -6.68 -7.83
N PRO A 40 21.58 -5.73 -7.96
CA PRO A 40 21.32 -4.31 -7.72
C PRO A 40 20.28 -3.71 -8.68
N GLU A 41 20.14 -4.25 -9.89
CA GLU A 41 19.17 -3.79 -10.88
C GLU A 41 17.75 -4.16 -10.44
N ALA A 42 17.52 -5.42 -10.04
CA ALA A 42 16.24 -5.83 -9.47
C ALA A 42 15.91 -5.08 -8.18
N ALA A 43 16.92 -4.82 -7.32
CA ALA A 43 16.74 -4.00 -6.13
C ALA A 43 16.26 -2.57 -6.48
N GLU A 44 16.84 -1.93 -7.50
CA GLU A 44 16.42 -0.59 -7.91
C GLU A 44 15.03 -0.57 -8.52
N ALA A 45 14.67 -1.57 -9.34
CA ALA A 45 13.31 -1.70 -9.86
C ALA A 45 12.27 -1.79 -8.73
N LEU A 46 12.57 -2.51 -7.65
CA LEU A 46 11.72 -2.57 -6.47
C LEU A 46 11.69 -1.26 -5.68
N ARG A 47 12.79 -0.49 -5.61
CA ARG A 47 12.79 0.84 -4.99
C ARG A 47 11.86 1.79 -5.74
N LEU A 48 11.81 1.72 -7.07
CA LEU A 48 10.86 2.49 -7.89
C LEU A 48 9.41 2.10 -7.60
N ARG A 49 9.08 0.80 -7.63
CA ARG A 49 7.71 0.34 -7.30
C ARG A 49 7.30 0.72 -5.86
N ARG A 50 8.23 0.71 -4.91
CA ARG A 50 7.97 1.17 -3.54
C ARG A 50 7.61 2.67 -3.50
N ARG A 51 8.19 3.50 -4.38
CA ARG A 51 7.81 4.91 -4.49
C ARG A 51 6.41 5.07 -5.06
N ASP A 52 6.00 4.23 -6.00
CA ASP A 52 4.64 4.23 -6.53
C ASP A 52 3.61 3.94 -5.42
N LEU A 53 3.91 2.99 -4.51
CA LEU A 53 3.06 2.73 -3.34
C LEU A 53 2.94 3.93 -2.40
N ILE A 54 4.01 4.73 -2.24
CA ILE A 54 3.95 5.98 -1.47
C ILE A 54 3.02 6.99 -2.16
N ALA A 55 3.09 7.12 -3.47
CA ALA A 55 2.21 8.00 -4.22
C ALA A 55 0.74 7.57 -4.08
N VAL A 56 0.45 6.26 -4.11
CA VAL A 56 -0.90 5.74 -3.83
C VAL A 56 -1.35 6.11 -2.41
N GLN A 57 -0.50 5.91 -1.41
CA GLN A 57 -0.81 6.25 -0.02
C GLN A 57 -1.10 7.75 0.17
N GLN A 58 -0.35 8.62 -0.50
CA GLN A 58 -0.55 10.08 -0.46
C GLN A 58 -1.87 10.54 -1.08
N ASN A 59 -2.48 9.72 -1.93
CA ASN A 59 -3.78 10.01 -2.54
C ASN A 59 -4.97 9.44 -1.73
N VAL A 60 -4.72 8.73 -0.63
CA VAL A 60 -5.79 8.24 0.24
C VAL A 60 -6.42 9.41 0.97
N THR A 61 -7.73 9.59 0.78
CA THR A 61 -8.53 10.63 1.44
C THR A 61 -9.78 10.01 2.04
N VAL A 62 -10.12 10.43 3.26
CA VAL A 62 -11.31 9.97 4.01
C VAL A 62 -12.63 10.25 3.28
N LEU A 63 -12.63 11.15 2.30
CA LEU A 63 -13.80 11.49 1.48
C LEU A 63 -13.99 10.55 0.28
N ASP A 64 -12.97 9.78 -0.10
CA ASP A 64 -13.00 8.87 -1.24
C ASP A 64 -13.12 7.43 -0.77
N ARG A 65 -14.35 7.07 -0.38
CA ARG A 65 -14.69 5.73 0.11
C ARG A 65 -14.40 4.65 -0.93
N ASP A 66 -14.73 4.89 -2.19
CA ASP A 66 -14.61 3.86 -3.23
C ASP A 66 -13.14 3.49 -3.46
N THR A 67 -12.24 4.48 -3.49
CA THR A 67 -10.80 4.23 -3.56
C THR A 67 -10.30 3.48 -2.33
N ILE A 68 -10.72 3.86 -1.12
CA ILE A 68 -10.34 3.17 0.13
C ILE A 68 -10.77 1.69 0.10
N GLU A 69 -12.03 1.40 -0.22
CA GLU A 69 -12.53 0.02 -0.24
C GLU A 69 -11.84 -0.82 -1.31
N ASN A 70 -11.59 -0.25 -2.49
CA ASN A 70 -10.86 -0.93 -3.55
C ASN A 70 -9.42 -1.26 -3.13
N LEU A 71 -8.74 -0.33 -2.44
CA LEU A 71 -7.40 -0.59 -1.90
C LEU A 71 -7.40 -1.71 -0.87
N ILE A 72 -8.35 -1.69 0.08
CA ILE A 72 -8.47 -2.72 1.12
C ILE A 72 -8.76 -4.09 0.47
N ALA A 73 -9.70 -4.15 -0.46
CA ALA A 73 -10.10 -5.40 -1.12
C ALA A 73 -8.96 -5.98 -1.98
N LEU A 74 -8.22 -5.13 -2.69
CA LEU A 74 -7.13 -5.54 -3.55
C LEU A 74 -5.89 -5.96 -2.76
N TRP A 75 -5.44 -5.11 -1.84
CA TRP A 75 -4.15 -5.28 -1.17
C TRP A 75 -4.24 -6.06 0.14
N GLY A 76 -5.38 -6.03 0.84
CA GLY A 76 -5.56 -6.70 2.11
C GLY A 76 -5.24 -8.21 2.08
N PRO A 77 -5.72 -8.97 1.07
CA PRO A 77 -5.33 -10.37 0.91
C PRO A 77 -3.87 -10.56 0.50
N ARG A 78 -3.30 -9.65 -0.30
CA ARG A 78 -1.93 -9.75 -0.80
C ARG A 78 -0.92 -9.61 0.33
N VAL A 79 -1.06 -8.61 1.20
CA VAL A 79 -0.09 -8.38 2.29
C VAL A 79 -0.11 -9.45 3.39
N LYS A 80 -1.15 -10.31 3.41
CA LYS A 80 -1.27 -11.44 4.34
C LYS A 80 -0.61 -12.73 3.83
N ASP A 81 -0.29 -12.80 2.54
CA ASP A 81 0.30 -13.96 1.89
C ASP A 81 1.44 -13.47 1.00
N GLU A 82 2.67 -13.62 1.48
CA GLU A 82 3.84 -13.13 0.77
C GLU A 82 4.03 -13.80 -0.60
N ALA A 83 3.68 -15.08 -0.76
CA ALA A 83 3.80 -15.76 -2.05
C ALA A 83 2.81 -15.15 -3.06
N ARG A 84 1.57 -14.92 -2.63
CA ARG A 84 0.56 -14.22 -3.44
C ARG A 84 0.95 -12.79 -3.73
N PHE A 85 1.51 -12.07 -2.74
CA PHE A 85 2.01 -10.71 -2.92
C PHE A 85 2.94 -10.66 -4.13
N TRP A 86 4.00 -11.47 -4.13
CA TRP A 86 4.99 -11.45 -5.21
C TRP A 86 4.47 -11.95 -6.56
N ALA A 87 3.48 -12.83 -6.58
CA ALA A 87 2.85 -13.28 -7.82
C ALA A 87 2.00 -12.19 -8.50
N GLU A 88 1.47 -11.23 -7.73
CA GLU A 88 0.56 -10.20 -8.21
C GLU A 88 1.10 -8.76 -8.12
N PHE A 89 2.37 -8.58 -7.69
CA PHE A 89 3.02 -7.29 -7.45
C PHE A 89 3.72 -6.74 -8.70
#